data_AF-A0A7V3C675-F1
#
_entry.id   AF-A0A7V3C675-F1
#
_cell.length_a   1.000
_cell.length_b   1.000
_cell.length_c   1.000
_cell.angle_alpha   90.00
_cell.angle_beta   90.00
_cell.angle_gamma   90.00
#
_symmetry.space_group_name_H-M   'P 1'
#
loop_
_entity.id
_entity.type
_entity.pdbx_description
1 polymer ?
#
loop_
_entity_poly.entity_id
_entity_poly.type
_entity_poly.pdbx_seq_one_letter_code
_entity_poly.pdbx_strand_id
1 'polypeptide(L)'
;MLKCPECAAVLDVEEDEVEEGEIMSCPECEVELEVVQVNPVHLNVISDELEAEEEEEAGEEEFEAEEEEEEEEEDEDEALR
;
A
#
# COMPACT_ATOMS: atom_id res chain seq x y z
N MET A 1 -4.16 -2.11 -26.49
CA MET A 1 -4.79 -0.84 -26.04
C MET A 1 -4.64 -0.77 -24.55
N LEU A 2 -3.65 -0.02 -24.10
CA LEU A 2 -3.34 0.16 -22.69
C LEU A 2 -4.24 1.26 -22.12
N LYS A 3 -4.58 1.18 -20.84
CA LYS A 3 -5.33 2.23 -20.17
C LYS A 3 -4.50 2.80 -19.04
N CYS A 4 -4.57 4.12 -18.87
CA CYS A 4 -3.98 4.79 -17.73
C CYS A 4 -4.67 4.30 -16.44
N PRO A 5 -3.93 3.85 -15.41
CA PRO A 5 -4.51 3.44 -14.14
C PRO A 5 -5.20 4.59 -13.38
N GLU A 6 -4.75 5.84 -13.55
CA GLU A 6 -5.30 7.02 -12.86
C GLU A 6 -6.60 7.55 -13.48
N CYS A 7 -6.57 7.83 -14.78
CA CYS A 7 -7.65 8.54 -15.46
C CYS A 7 -8.46 7.65 -16.41
N ALA A 8 -8.12 6.36 -16.51
CA ALA A 8 -8.70 5.40 -17.44
C ALA A 8 -8.62 5.82 -18.93
N ALA A 9 -7.78 6.80 -19.27
CA ALA A 9 -7.53 7.22 -20.64
C ALA A 9 -6.91 6.08 -21.45
N VAL A 10 -7.28 5.98 -22.73
CA VAL A 10 -6.67 5.01 -23.65
C VAL A 10 -5.30 5.55 -24.05
N LEU A 11 -4.26 4.82 -23.68
CA LEU A 11 -2.88 5.13 -24.06
C LEU A 11 -2.55 4.37 -25.36
N ASP A 12 -2.06 5.10 -26.35
CA ASP A 12 -1.60 4.56 -27.64
C ASP A 12 -0.11 4.22 -27.52
N VAL A 13 0.17 3.17 -26.74
CA VAL A 13 1.52 2.66 -26.49
C VAL A 13 1.59 1.22 -26.97
N GLU A 14 2.68 0.86 -27.65
CA GLU A 14 2.91 -0.49 -28.14
C GLU A 14 3.56 -1.34 -27.02
N GLU A 15 2.92 -2.45 -26.65
CA GLU A 15 3.36 -3.33 -25.56
C GLU A 15 4.73 -3.98 -25.84
N ASP A 16 5.11 -4.10 -27.12
CA ASP A 16 6.40 -4.61 -27.57
C ASP A 16 7.53 -3.56 -27.54
N GLU A 17 7.20 -2.27 -27.39
CA GLU A 17 8.17 -1.17 -27.35
C GLU A 17 8.52 -0.71 -25.93
N VAL A 18 7.71 -1.07 -24.93
CA VAL A 18 7.92 -0.67 -23.53
C VAL A 18 8.81 -1.68 -22.79
N GLU A 19 9.74 -1.16 -21.97
CA GLU A 19 10.64 -1.98 -21.13
C GLU A 19 10.28 -1.86 -19.63
N GLU A 20 10.60 -2.89 -18.85
CA GLU A 20 10.45 -2.84 -17.38
C GLU A 20 11.37 -1.73 -16.80
N GLY A 21 10.80 -0.88 -15.95
CA GLY A 21 11.44 0.31 -15.38
C GLY A 21 11.41 1.54 -16.29
N GLU A 22 10.70 1.49 -17.43
CA GLU A 22 10.51 2.66 -18.29
C GLU A 22 9.53 3.66 -17.64
N ILE A 23 9.91 4.94 -17.60
CA ILE A 23 9.07 6.03 -17.10
C ILE A 23 8.50 6.82 -18.27
N MET A 24 7.18 6.96 -18.30
CA MET A 24 6.43 7.70 -19.30
C MET A 24 5.39 8.63 -18.65
N SER A 25 4.85 9.59 -19.40
CA SER A 25 3.86 10.53 -18.86
C SER A 25 2.51 10.34 -19.54
N CYS A 26 1.42 10.39 -18.79
CA CYS A 26 0.08 10.33 -19.36
C CYS A 26 -0.28 11.66 -20.06
N PRO A 27 -0.71 11.65 -21.33
CA PRO A 27 -1.06 12.89 -22.06
C PRO A 27 -2.37 13.55 -21.60
N GLU A 28 -3.22 12.84 -20.84
CA GLU A 28 -4.54 13.33 -20.40
C GLU A 28 -4.55 13.85 -18.96
N CYS A 29 -3.76 13.24 -18.07
CA CYS A 29 -3.71 13.64 -16.65
C CYS A 29 -2.33 14.12 -16.19
N GLU A 30 -1.34 14.11 -17.10
CA GLU A 30 0.02 14.62 -16.84
C GLU A 30 0.74 13.95 -15.66
N VAL A 31 0.29 12.75 -15.25
CA VAL A 31 0.97 11.93 -14.24
C VAL A 31 2.14 11.16 -14.84
N GLU A 32 3.17 10.93 -14.04
CA GLU A 32 4.28 10.04 -14.39
C GLU A 32 3.90 8.60 -14.08
N LEU A 33 4.22 7.68 -14.99
CA LEU A 33 3.85 6.27 -14.96
C LEU A 33 5.11 5.44 -15.21
N GLU A 34 5.35 4.42 -14.41
CA GLU A 34 6.45 3.46 -14.56
C GLU A 34 5.93 2.09 -14.98
N VAL A 35 6.60 1.47 -15.94
CA VAL A 35 6.30 0.10 -16.38
C VAL A 35 6.90 -0.90 -15.38
N VAL A 36 6.08 -1.53 -14.57
CA VAL A 36 6.53 -2.55 -13.59
C VAL A 36 6.49 -3.97 -14.16
N GLN A 37 5.80 -4.18 -15.29
CA GLN A 37 5.71 -5.47 -15.97
C GLN A 37 5.39 -5.25 -17.46
N VAL A 38 5.89 -6.11 -18.34
CA VAL A 38 5.71 -5.99 -19.82
C VAL A 38 4.81 -7.06 -20.44
N ASN A 39 4.36 -8.08 -19.70
CA ASN A 39 3.51 -9.16 -20.25
C ASN A 39 2.60 -9.82 -19.19
N PRO A 40 1.37 -9.31 -18.97
CA PRO A 40 0.76 -8.10 -19.53
C PRO A 40 1.38 -6.80 -18.99
N VAL A 41 1.23 -5.70 -19.73
CA VAL A 41 1.78 -4.40 -19.30
C VAL A 41 1.06 -3.91 -18.05
N HIS A 42 1.82 -3.71 -16.97
CA HIS A 42 1.36 -3.05 -15.74
C HIS A 42 2.10 -1.74 -15.56
N LEU A 43 1.34 -0.69 -15.25
CA LEU A 43 1.85 0.65 -15.00
C LEU A 43 1.60 1.02 -13.54
N ASN A 44 2.61 1.56 -12.88
CA ASN A 44 2.52 2.17 -11.57
C ASN A 44 2.57 3.70 -11.69
N VAL A 45 1.89 4.42 -10.80
CA VAL A 45 1.82 5.89 -10.83
C VAL A 45 2.90 6.46 -9.93
N ILE A 46 3.78 7.27 -10.49
CA ILE A 46 4.79 8.01 -9.73
C ILE A 46 4.20 9.40 -9.45
N SER A 47 3.67 9.60 -8.25
CA SER A 47 3.33 10.93 -7.74
C SER A 47 4.40 11.41 -6.76
N ASP A 48 4.94 12.61 -7.00
CA ASP A 48 5.95 13.26 -6.13
C ASP A 48 5.39 13.58 -4.72
N GLU A 49 4.06 13.56 -4.55
CA GLU A 49 3.36 13.91 -3.31
C GLU A 49 2.96 12.69 -2.46
N LEU A 50 3.97 11.97 -1.94
CA LEU A 50 3.86 10.95 -0.88
C LEU A 50 3.66 9.51 -1.38
N GLU A 51 4.64 8.67 -1.02
CA GLU A 51 4.56 7.22 -0.77
C GLU A 51 3.18 6.58 -1.01
N ALA A 52 2.88 6.21 -2.26
CA ALA A 52 1.72 5.39 -2.57
C ALA A 52 2.05 3.93 -2.23
N GLU A 53 1.62 3.53 -1.04
CA GLU A 53 1.57 2.18 -0.49
C GLU A 53 0.73 1.24 -1.39
N GLU A 54 1.33 0.21 -1.99
CA GLU A 54 0.68 -1.01 -2.54
C GLU A 54 1.83 -2.02 -2.80
N GLU A 55 1.90 -3.26 -2.32
CA GLU A 55 0.95 -4.29 -1.91
C GLU A 55 1.57 -5.15 -0.80
N GLU A 56 0.89 -5.41 0.31
CA GLU A 56 0.87 -6.74 0.96
C GLU A 56 -0.16 -6.78 2.11
N GLU A 57 -1.00 -7.82 2.07
CA GLU A 57 -1.82 -8.35 3.17
C GLU A 57 -3.19 -7.71 3.46
N ALA A 58 -4.10 -7.91 2.50
CA ALA A 58 -5.49 -8.24 2.83
C ALA A 58 -5.52 -9.58 3.62
N GLY A 59 -5.45 -9.49 4.95
CA GLY A 59 -5.60 -10.62 5.87
C GLY A 59 -6.52 -10.23 7.03
N GLU A 60 -7.81 -10.38 6.83
CA GLU A 60 -8.84 -10.22 7.85
C GLU A 60 -8.75 -11.38 8.89
N GLU A 61 -8.98 -11.03 10.18
CA GLU A 61 -9.57 -11.87 11.27
C GLU A 61 -8.57 -12.71 12.10
N GLU A 62 -8.58 -12.76 13.45
CA GLU A 62 -9.70 -12.92 14.38
C GLU A 62 -9.30 -12.46 15.82
N PHE A 63 -10.31 -12.00 16.55
CA PHE A 63 -10.38 -11.58 17.95
C PHE A 63 -10.27 -12.78 18.95
N GLU A 64 -9.83 -12.54 20.20
CA GLU A 64 -10.24 -13.17 21.49
C GLU A 64 -9.10 -12.95 22.53
N ALA A 65 -9.16 -11.96 23.44
CA ALA A 65 -9.91 -11.91 24.71
C ALA A 65 -9.30 -12.76 25.84
N GLU A 66 -8.49 -12.16 26.73
CA GLU A 66 -8.31 -12.63 28.12
C GLU A 66 -8.13 -11.41 29.05
N GLU A 67 -9.21 -11.01 29.72
CA GLU A 67 -9.17 -10.22 30.96
C GLU A 67 -8.71 -11.14 32.09
N GLU A 68 -7.62 -10.81 32.79
CA GLU A 68 -7.37 -11.31 34.15
C GLU A 68 -6.88 -10.15 35.04
N GLU A 69 -7.77 -9.73 35.93
CA GLU A 69 -7.55 -8.84 37.07
C GLU A 69 -6.71 -9.57 38.12
N GLU A 70 -5.68 -8.97 38.74
CA GLU A 70 -5.33 -9.23 40.15
C GLU A 70 -4.73 -7.96 40.78
N GLU A 71 -5.50 -7.34 41.68
CA GLU A 71 -5.10 -6.32 42.63
C GLU A 71 -4.40 -6.99 43.83
N GLU A 72 -3.20 -6.52 44.24
CA GLU A 72 -2.69 -6.76 45.59
C GLU A 72 -2.16 -5.44 46.18
N GLU A 73 -2.97 -4.88 47.07
CA GLU A 73 -2.67 -3.69 47.88
C GLU A 73 -1.59 -4.04 48.93
N GLU A 74 -0.40 -3.48 48.78
CA GLU A 74 0.66 -3.55 49.81
C GLU A 74 0.42 -2.50 50.92
N ASP A 75 0.60 -2.97 52.16
CA ASP A 75 0.92 -2.21 53.39
C ASP A 75 -0.23 -1.60 54.21
N GLU A 76 -0.98 -2.47 54.92
CA GLU A 76 -1.54 -2.13 56.24
C GLU A 76 -0.61 -2.58 57.39
N ASP A 77 0.22 -1.64 57.80
CA ASP A 77 0.64 -1.30 59.18
C ASP A 77 -0.07 -2.08 60.34
N GLU A 78 0.40 -3.28 60.71
CA GLU A 78 0.21 -3.82 62.08
C GLU A 78 1.27 -4.87 62.50
N ALA A 79 2.55 -4.48 62.60
CA ALA A 79 3.57 -5.39 63.16
C ALA A 79 4.69 -4.70 63.95
N LEU A 80 4.39 -3.71 64.80
CA LEU A 80 5.28 -3.36 65.93
C LEU A 80 4.47 -3.08 67.20
N ARG A 81 4.17 -4.18 67.90
CA ARG A 81 3.79 -4.23 69.32
C ARG A 81 5.03 -4.20 70.20
#